data_AF-A0A1M4LDG7-F1
#
_entry.id   AF-A0A1M4LDG7-F1
#
_cell.length_a   1.000
_cell.length_b   1.000
_cell.length_c   1.000
_cell.angle_alpha   90.00
_cell.angle_beta   90.00
_cell.angle_gamma   90.00
#
_symmetry.space_group_name_H-M   'P 1'
#
loop_
_entity.id
_entity.type
_entity.pdbx_description
1 polymer ?
#
loop_
_entity_poly.entity_id
_entity_poly.type
_entity_poly.pdbx_seq_one_letter_code
_entity_poly.pdbx_strand_id
1 'polypeptide(L)'
;MSKLHPDQFDFFADDMFPVRAPASQIDLPRFRSKLRRAMSEAIRQCPYERPVIAARMAQYLGIPNLTKAALDAYTAESRATHDISLVRFKAFVRATGAVWLWDMVVSEDGLTLLEGDEVRLAEIAAVQQQQRELKVKLKKLMSVPVNMKRRGQP
;
A
#
# COMPACT_ATOMS: atom_id res chain seq x y z
N MET A 1 -1.65 -41.74 -10.46
CA MET A 1 -1.63 -40.28 -10.64
C MET A 1 -1.42 -39.64 -9.28
N SER A 2 -0.17 -39.31 -8.93
CA SER A 2 0.17 -38.62 -7.69
C SER A 2 -0.43 -37.22 -7.73
N LYS A 3 -1.26 -36.88 -6.73
CA LYS A 3 -1.71 -35.50 -6.54
C LYS A 3 -0.47 -34.64 -6.33
N LEU A 4 -0.22 -33.71 -7.24
CA LEU A 4 0.82 -32.69 -7.08
C LEU A 4 0.56 -31.96 -5.76
N HIS A 5 1.60 -31.81 -4.95
CA HIS A 5 1.53 -31.00 -3.73
C HIS A 5 1.19 -29.56 -4.15
N PRO A 6 0.32 -28.82 -3.43
CA PRO A 6 -0.15 -27.50 -3.85
C PRO A 6 0.98 -26.46 -4.04
N ASP A 7 2.13 -26.67 -3.39
CA ASP A 7 3.32 -25.84 -3.54
C ASP A 7 4.30 -26.35 -4.62
N GLN A 8 3.91 -27.38 -5.36
CA GLN A 8 4.72 -27.98 -6.40
C GLN A 8 4.16 -27.52 -7.74
N PHE A 9 4.96 -26.68 -8.41
CA PHE A 9 4.76 -26.09 -9.74
C PHE A 9 3.90 -24.83 -9.81
N ASP A 10 4.49 -23.72 -9.39
CA ASP A 10 4.56 -22.58 -10.32
C ASP A 10 5.82 -21.73 -10.08
N PHE A 11 6.96 -22.18 -10.64
CA PHE A 11 8.21 -21.43 -10.59
C PHE A 11 8.15 -20.08 -11.35
N PHE A 12 7.05 -19.83 -12.06
CA PHE A 12 6.81 -18.64 -12.87
C PHE A 12 5.53 -17.88 -12.48
N ALA A 13 4.80 -18.30 -11.45
CA ALA A 13 3.76 -17.46 -10.86
C ALA A 13 4.44 -16.40 -10.00
N ASP A 14 4.45 -15.17 -10.50
CA ASP A 14 4.63 -14.03 -9.62
C ASP A 14 3.45 -14.00 -8.63
N ASP A 15 3.75 -13.97 -7.33
CA ASP A 15 2.73 -13.76 -6.31
C ASP A 15 1.95 -12.48 -6.66
N MET A 16 0.63 -12.61 -6.79
CA MET A 16 -0.24 -11.47 -7.09
C MET A 16 -0.07 -10.35 -6.04
N PHE A 17 0.28 -10.71 -4.81
CA PHE A 17 0.66 -9.79 -3.75
C PHE A 17 1.94 -10.26 -3.06
N PRO A 18 3.13 -9.77 -3.47
CA PRO A 18 4.38 -10.20 -2.85
C PRO A 18 4.45 -9.71 -1.40
N VAL A 19 4.87 -10.60 -0.49
CA VAL A 19 5.14 -10.21 0.90
C VAL A 19 6.39 -9.33 0.91
N ARG A 20 6.21 -8.06 1.28
CA ARG A 20 7.31 -7.09 1.38
C ARG A 20 7.90 -7.13 2.79
N ALA A 21 9.23 -7.07 2.88
CA ALA A 21 9.94 -6.94 4.14
C ALA A 21 10.48 -5.51 4.29
N PRO A 22 10.50 -4.94 5.50
CA PRO A 22 11.10 -3.64 5.74
C PRO A 22 12.60 -3.69 5.48
N ALA A 23 13.12 -2.69 4.78
CA ALA A 23 14.55 -2.50 4.61
C ALA A 23 15.21 -2.25 5.98
N SER A 24 16.36 -2.88 6.21
CA SER A 24 17.11 -2.72 7.46
C SER A 24 17.71 -1.32 7.64
N GLN A 25 17.94 -0.60 6.53
CA GLN A 25 18.48 0.75 6.51
C GLN A 25 17.79 1.58 5.43
N ILE A 26 17.55 2.85 5.73
CA ILE A 26 16.94 3.80 4.80
C ILE A 26 18.03 4.46 3.95
N ASP A 27 17.97 4.26 2.62
CA ASP A 27 18.81 4.95 1.64
C ASP A 27 18.07 6.17 1.07
N LEU A 28 18.17 7.30 1.79
CA LEU A 28 17.49 8.55 1.42
C LEU A 28 17.91 9.08 0.04
N PRO A 29 19.20 9.09 -0.37
CA PRO A 29 19.58 9.48 -1.73
C PRO A 29 18.88 8.66 -2.82
N ARG A 30 18.86 7.32 -2.66
CA ARG A 30 18.19 6.43 -3.61
C ARG A 30 16.69 6.63 -3.62
N PHE A 31 16.07 6.76 -2.45
CA PHE A 31 14.64 7.04 -2.32
C PHE A 31 14.27 8.36 -3.01
N ARG A 32 15.06 9.42 -2.81
CA ARG A 32 14.84 10.72 -3.48
C ARG A 32 14.91 10.60 -5.01
N SER A 33 15.90 9.86 -5.53
CA SER A 33 15.99 9.61 -6.98
C SER A 33 14.78 8.83 -7.50
N LYS A 34 14.38 7.76 -6.80
CA LYS A 34 13.21 6.93 -7.14
C LYS A 34 11.92 7.75 -7.12
N LEU A 35 11.71 8.59 -6.11
CA LEU A 35 10.55 9.47 -5.98
C LEU A 35 10.47 10.47 -7.14
N ARG A 36 11.57 11.13 -7.49
CA ARG A 36 11.61 12.09 -8.61
C ARG A 36 11.30 11.43 -9.95
N ARG A 37 11.86 10.25 -10.20
CA ARG A 37 11.58 9.46 -11.40
C ARG A 37 10.12 9.05 -11.46
N ALA A 38 9.57 8.56 -10.35
CA ALA A 38 8.18 8.15 -10.25
C ALA A 38 7.21 9.34 -10.46
N MET A 39 7.50 10.50 -9.88
CA MET A 39 6.71 11.71 -10.13
C MET A 39 6.80 12.18 -11.58
N SER A 40 7.99 12.11 -12.19
CA SER A 40 8.15 12.42 -13.62
C SER A 40 7.32 11.49 -14.49
N GLU A 41 7.28 10.21 -14.14
CA GLU A 41 6.47 9.22 -14.82
C GLU A 41 4.97 9.47 -14.64
N ALA A 42 4.53 9.81 -13.43
CA ALA A 42 3.15 10.21 -13.17
C ALA A 42 2.72 11.43 -14.00
N ILE A 43 3.62 12.40 -14.24
CA ILE A 43 3.34 13.52 -15.15
C ILE A 43 3.15 13.03 -16.59
N ARG A 44 3.98 12.08 -17.07
CA ARG A 44 3.87 11.54 -18.44
C ARG A 44 2.57 10.76 -18.67
N GLN A 45 2.11 10.03 -17.65
CA GLN A 45 0.86 9.26 -17.70
C GLN A 45 -0.39 10.13 -17.48
N CYS A 46 -0.22 11.34 -16.95
CA CYS A 46 -1.31 12.26 -16.69
C CYS A 46 -1.81 12.90 -18.00
N PRO A 47 -3.14 12.98 -18.25
CA PRO A 47 -3.69 13.61 -19.45
C PRO A 47 -3.58 15.15 -19.44
N TYR A 48 -2.97 15.73 -18.42
CA TYR A 48 -2.92 17.18 -18.20
C TYR A 48 -1.50 17.68 -18.33
N GLU A 49 -1.34 18.82 -18.99
CA GLU A 49 -0.07 19.51 -19.09
C GLU A 49 0.42 20.02 -17.73
N ARG A 50 1.74 20.16 -17.57
CA ARG A 50 2.36 20.61 -16.32
C ARG A 50 1.76 21.89 -15.72
N PRO A 51 1.45 22.95 -16.49
CA PRO A 51 0.79 24.15 -15.94
C PRO A 51 -0.60 23.84 -15.35
N VAL A 52 -1.35 22.93 -15.97
CA VAL A 52 -2.67 22.50 -15.49
C VAL A 52 -2.53 21.69 -14.21
N ILE A 53 -1.56 20.76 -14.15
CA ILE A 53 -1.26 20.01 -12.93
C ILE A 53 -0.92 20.98 -11.79
N ALA A 54 -0.06 21.98 -12.04
CA ALA A 54 0.31 22.97 -11.03
C ALA A 54 -0.90 23.79 -10.55
N ALA A 55 -1.78 24.21 -11.46
CA ALA A 55 -3.03 24.88 -11.10
C ALA A 55 -3.94 23.99 -10.23
N ARG A 56 -4.11 22.71 -10.59
CA ARG A 56 -4.87 21.74 -9.79
C ARG A 56 -4.25 21.52 -8.41
N MET A 57 -2.92 21.45 -8.32
CA MET A 57 -2.23 21.39 -7.03
C MET A 57 -2.50 22.64 -6.18
N ALA A 58 -2.47 23.84 -6.77
CA ALA A 58 -2.75 25.07 -6.05
C ALA A 58 -4.17 25.07 -5.44
N GLN A 59 -5.16 24.57 -6.18
CA GLN A 59 -6.53 24.36 -5.70
C GLN A 59 -6.57 23.44 -4.48
N TYR A 60 -5.92 22.27 -4.53
CA TYR A 60 -5.88 21.35 -3.39
C TYR A 60 -5.11 21.89 -2.19
N LEU A 61 -4.12 22.75 -2.41
CA LEU A 61 -3.31 23.38 -1.37
C LEU A 61 -3.96 24.61 -0.75
N GLY A 62 -5.02 25.16 -1.36
CA GLY A 62 -5.65 26.41 -0.93
C GLY A 62 -4.72 27.63 -1.07
N ILE A 63 -3.80 27.61 -2.04
CA ILE A 63 -2.85 28.71 -2.28
C ILE A 63 -3.19 29.42 -3.60
N PRO A 64 -2.86 30.73 -3.75
CA PRO A 64 -3.26 31.50 -4.92
C PRO A 64 -2.67 30.96 -6.22
N ASN A 65 -1.43 30.47 -6.20
CA ASN A 65 -0.81 29.82 -7.35
C ASN A 65 0.29 28.84 -6.93
N LEU A 66 0.55 27.88 -7.82
CA LEU A 66 1.76 27.08 -7.82
C LEU A 66 2.37 27.21 -9.22
N THR A 67 3.63 27.63 -9.30
CA THR A 67 4.27 27.85 -10.59
C THR A 67 4.68 26.53 -11.23
N LYS A 68 4.69 26.48 -12.57
CA LYS A 68 5.26 25.35 -13.32
C LYS A 68 6.70 25.07 -12.90
N ALA A 69 7.50 26.12 -12.68
CA ALA A 69 8.89 26.00 -12.23
C ALA A 69 9.03 25.32 -10.86
N ALA A 70 8.08 25.54 -9.94
CA ALA A 70 8.05 24.83 -8.66
C ALA A 70 7.77 23.34 -8.86
N LEU A 71 6.81 22.99 -9.73
CA LEU A 71 6.53 21.61 -10.10
C LEU A 71 7.74 20.94 -10.75
N ASP A 72 8.38 21.61 -11.72
CA ASP A 72 9.58 21.12 -12.40
C ASP A 72 10.73 20.87 -11.40
N ALA A 73 10.89 21.74 -10.39
CA ALA A 73 11.91 21.59 -9.35
C ALA A 73 11.69 20.36 -8.47
N TYR A 74 10.44 19.97 -8.21
CA TYR A 74 10.14 18.76 -7.44
C TYR A 74 10.46 17.47 -8.21
N THR A 75 10.34 17.50 -9.54
CA THR A 75 10.55 16.30 -10.37
C THR A 75 11.95 16.19 -10.96
N ALA A 76 12.72 17.28 -11.00
CA ALA A 76 14.05 17.30 -11.62
C ALA A 76 15.08 16.48 -10.81
N GLU A 77 15.58 15.38 -11.40
CA GLU A 77 16.61 14.52 -10.79
C GLU A 77 17.93 15.28 -10.51
N SER A 78 18.24 16.30 -11.30
CA SER A 78 19.47 17.10 -11.18
C SER A 78 19.46 18.13 -10.04
N ARG A 79 18.32 18.35 -9.36
CA ARG A 79 18.21 19.33 -8.28
C ARG A 79 18.18 18.66 -6.91
N ALA A 80 19.29 18.73 -6.18
CA ALA A 80 19.45 18.08 -4.88
C ALA A 80 18.87 18.86 -3.68
N THR A 81 18.23 20.00 -3.89
CA THR A 81 17.83 20.92 -2.79
C THR A 81 16.33 21.12 -2.63
N HIS A 82 15.51 20.80 -3.63
CA HIS A 82 14.06 21.03 -3.57
C HIS A 82 13.29 19.72 -3.41
N ASP A 83 13.32 19.17 -2.21
CA ASP A 83 12.45 18.04 -1.87
C ASP A 83 11.01 18.49 -1.70
N ILE A 84 10.10 17.69 -2.24
CA ILE A 84 8.67 17.95 -2.09
C ILE A 84 8.24 17.61 -0.66
N SER A 85 7.61 18.56 0.02
CA SER A 85 6.94 18.30 1.30
C SER A 85 5.78 17.32 1.12
N LEU A 86 5.48 16.48 2.11
CA LEU A 86 4.35 15.53 2.07
C LEU A 86 3.01 16.18 1.69
N VAL A 87 2.74 17.39 2.18
CA VAL A 87 1.50 18.15 1.86
C VAL A 87 1.39 18.43 0.35
N ARG A 88 2.48 18.91 -0.26
CA ARG A 88 2.55 19.14 -1.71
C ARG A 88 2.52 17.85 -2.51
N PHE A 89 3.16 16.79 -2.01
CA PHE A 89 3.11 15.47 -2.64
C PHE A 89 1.67 14.92 -2.67
N LYS A 90 0.92 15.05 -1.57
CA LYS A 90 -0.50 14.67 -1.53
C LYS A 90 -1.33 15.45 -2.56
N ALA A 91 -1.11 16.76 -2.67
CA ALA A 91 -1.76 17.59 -3.69
C ALA A 91 -1.37 17.16 -5.11
N PHE A 92 -0.09 16.80 -5.33
CA PHE A 92 0.40 16.28 -6.61
C PHE A 92 -0.30 14.98 -6.99
N VAL A 93 -0.35 13.99 -6.08
CA VAL A 93 -1.04 12.70 -6.31
C VAL A 93 -2.51 12.93 -6.66
N ARG A 94 -3.20 13.86 -5.98
CA ARG A 94 -4.61 14.20 -6.28
C ARG A 94 -4.77 14.96 -7.61
N ALA A 95 -3.79 15.78 -7.98
CA ALA A 95 -3.78 16.54 -9.22
C ALA A 95 -3.44 15.69 -10.45
N THR A 96 -2.70 14.59 -10.29
CA THR A 96 -2.37 13.66 -11.37
C THR A 96 -3.25 12.41 -11.39
N GLY A 97 -3.85 12.05 -10.26
CA GLY A 97 -4.57 10.77 -10.09
C GLY A 97 -3.66 9.57 -9.89
N ALA A 98 -2.35 9.77 -9.76
CA ALA A 98 -1.35 8.70 -9.66
C ALA A 98 -1.27 8.12 -8.23
N VAL A 99 -2.33 7.43 -7.79
CA VAL A 99 -2.44 6.84 -6.43
C VAL A 99 -1.33 5.83 -6.15
N TRP A 100 -0.85 5.12 -7.17
CA TRP A 100 0.28 4.17 -7.09
C TRP A 100 1.58 4.77 -6.52
N LEU A 101 1.73 6.10 -6.55
CA LEU A 101 2.87 6.76 -5.93
C LEU A 101 2.93 6.53 -4.41
N TRP A 102 1.78 6.34 -3.74
CA TRP A 102 1.75 5.99 -2.32
C TRP A 102 2.33 4.60 -2.06
N ASP A 103 2.02 3.62 -2.92
CA ASP A 103 2.58 2.28 -2.82
C ASP A 103 4.10 2.32 -2.97
N MET A 104 4.60 3.11 -3.91
CA MET A 104 6.04 3.31 -4.10
C MET A 104 6.71 3.89 -2.84
N VAL A 105 6.08 4.89 -2.20
CA VAL A 105 6.59 5.52 -0.97
C VAL A 105 6.72 4.52 0.17
N VAL A 106 5.74 3.63 0.35
CA VAL A 106 5.69 2.70 1.50
C VAL A 106 6.33 1.33 1.22
N SER A 107 6.67 1.05 -0.04
CA SER A 107 7.17 -0.26 -0.48
C SER A 107 8.43 -0.75 0.24
N GLU A 108 9.33 0.16 0.62
CA GLU A 108 10.59 -0.17 1.30
C GLU A 108 10.40 -0.45 2.80
N ASP A 109 9.22 -0.14 3.35
CA ASP A 109 8.87 -0.36 4.76
C ASP A 109 8.14 -1.69 4.97
N GLY A 110 8.09 -2.56 3.96
CA GLY A 110 7.33 -3.82 4.04
C GLY A 110 5.82 -3.63 3.94
N LEU A 111 5.38 -2.45 3.50
CA LEU A 111 3.96 -2.10 3.40
C LEU A 111 3.47 -2.22 1.96
N THR A 112 2.19 -2.53 1.82
CA THR A 112 1.46 -2.60 0.54
C THR A 112 0.23 -1.72 0.64
N LEU A 113 0.01 -0.89 -0.38
CA LEU A 113 -1.22 -0.09 -0.46
C LEU A 113 -2.38 -0.95 -0.96
N LEU A 114 -3.52 -0.88 -0.27
CA LEU A 114 -4.80 -1.44 -0.73
C LEU A 114 -5.80 -0.29 -0.92
N GLU A 115 -6.51 -0.28 -2.03
CA GLU A 115 -7.48 0.76 -2.39
C GLU A 115 -8.93 0.25 -2.25
N GLY A 116 -9.76 1.03 -1.55
CA GLY A 116 -11.21 0.81 -1.49
C GLY A 116 -11.60 -0.60 -1.06
N ASP A 117 -12.34 -1.30 -1.92
CA ASP A 117 -12.89 -2.63 -1.65
C ASP A 117 -11.81 -3.73 -1.51
N GLU A 118 -10.57 -3.50 -1.93
CA GLU A 118 -9.46 -4.43 -1.69
C GLU A 118 -9.21 -4.64 -0.18
N VAL A 119 -9.40 -3.59 0.63
CA VAL A 119 -9.31 -3.67 2.09
C VAL A 119 -10.35 -4.63 2.65
N ARG A 120 -11.54 -4.68 2.05
CA ARG A 120 -12.62 -5.57 2.46
C ARG A 120 -12.27 -7.03 2.19
N LEU A 121 -11.55 -7.32 1.10
CA LEU A 121 -11.03 -8.67 0.84
C LEU A 121 -10.01 -9.09 1.90
N ALA A 122 -9.11 -8.20 2.30
CA ALA A 122 -8.17 -8.45 3.39
C ALA A 122 -8.88 -8.71 4.73
N GLU A 123 -9.94 -7.94 5.04
CA GLU A 123 -10.77 -8.16 6.23
C GLU A 123 -11.46 -9.53 6.21
N ILE A 124 -12.07 -9.91 5.08
CA ILE A 124 -12.69 -11.24 4.92
C ILE A 124 -11.66 -12.34 5.18
N ALA A 125 -10.46 -12.24 4.63
CA ALA A 125 -9.40 -13.22 4.82
C ALA A 125 -8.97 -13.31 6.30
N ALA A 126 -8.84 -12.18 6.99
CA ALA A 126 -8.51 -12.13 8.42
C ALA A 126 -9.59 -12.81 9.28
N VAL A 127 -10.86 -12.54 9.02
CA VAL A 127 -11.98 -13.19 9.72
C VAL A 127 -11.99 -14.70 9.48
N GLN A 128 -11.74 -15.14 8.23
CA GLN A 128 -11.65 -16.56 7.92
C GLN A 128 -10.48 -17.24 8.67
N GLN A 129 -9.35 -16.56 8.85
CA GLN A 129 -8.25 -17.05 9.66
C GLN A 129 -8.65 -17.25 11.12
N GLN A 130 -9.30 -16.24 11.72
CA GLN A 130 -9.82 -16.34 13.09
C GLN A 130 -10.83 -17.48 13.24
N GLN A 131 -11.72 -17.68 12.25
CA GLN A 131 -12.65 -18.81 12.26
C GLN A 131 -11.92 -20.16 12.30
N ARG A 132 -10.83 -20.32 11.53
CA ARG A 132 -10.02 -21.54 11.56
C ARG A 132 -9.39 -21.77 12.94
N GLU A 133 -8.84 -20.73 13.55
CA GLU A 133 -8.25 -20.78 14.89
C GLU A 133 -9.30 -21.13 15.97
N LEU A 134 -10.47 -20.49 15.92
CA LEU A 134 -11.59 -20.78 16.82
C LEU A 134 -12.12 -22.20 16.64
N LYS A 135 -12.22 -22.72 15.42
CA LYS A 135 -12.60 -24.11 15.17
C LYS A 135 -11.60 -25.08 15.80
N VAL A 136 -10.29 -24.82 15.70
CA VAL A 136 -9.25 -25.61 16.35
C VAL A 136 -9.40 -25.55 17.88
N LYS A 137 -9.63 -24.36 18.44
CA LYS A 137 -9.86 -24.18 19.88
C LYS A 137 -11.12 -24.91 20.36
N LEU A 138 -12.22 -24.81 19.62
CA LEU A 138 -13.47 -25.51 19.93
C LEU A 138 -13.26 -27.02 19.93
N LYS A 139 -12.55 -27.57 18.93
CA LYS A 139 -12.20 -28.99 18.89
C LYS A 139 -11.44 -29.43 20.14
N LYS A 140 -10.46 -28.63 20.61
CA LYS A 140 -9.71 -28.89 21.84
C LYS A 140 -10.60 -28.84 23.10
N LEU A 141 -11.54 -27.90 23.17
CA LEU A 141 -12.46 -27.79 24.30
C LEU A 141 -13.44 -28.98 24.35
N MET A 142 -13.97 -29.39 23.19
CA MET A 142 -14.89 -30.53 23.10
C MET A 142 -14.23 -31.88 23.41
N SER A 143 -12.90 -32.01 23.26
CA SER A 143 -12.21 -33.25 23.66
C SER A 143 -12.15 -33.48 25.16
N VAL A 144 -12.45 -32.47 25.99
CA VAL A 144 -12.55 -32.61 27.44
C VAL A 144 -14.03 -32.84 27.80
N PRO A 145 -14.40 -33.99 28.39
CA PRO A 145 -15.78 -34.27 28.75
C PRO A 145 -16.30 -33.27 29.80
N VAL A 146 -17.41 -32.61 29.49
CA VAL A 146 -18.04 -31.62 30.38
C VAL A 146 -19.03 -32.33 31.30
N ASN A 147 -18.64 -32.53 32.56
CA ASN A 147 -19.56 -33.00 33.60
C ASN A 147 -20.29 -31.79 34.21
N MET A 148 -21.45 -31.44 33.65
CA MET A 148 -22.33 -30.46 34.27
C MET A 148 -23.00 -31.08 35.50
N LYS A 149 -22.57 -30.70 36.71
CA LYS A 149 -23.39 -30.94 37.91
C LYS A 149 -24.62 -30.04 37.80
N ARG A 150 -25.76 -30.62 37.48
CA ARG A 150 -27.06 -29.93 37.48
C ARG A 150 -27.29 -29.39 38.90
N ARG A 151 -27.10 -28.09 39.11
CA ARG A 151 -27.40 -27.43 40.39
C ARG A 151 -28.92 -27.32 40.47
N GLY A 152 -29.52 -28.21 41.27
CA GLY A 152 -30.95 -28.20 41.56
C GLY A 152 -31.71 -29.33 40.86
N GLN A 153 -31.74 -30.49 41.49
CA GLN A 153 -32.96 -31.28 41.57
C GLN A 153 -33.10 -31.67 43.05
N PRO A 154 -34.23 -31.35 43.72
CA PRO A 154 -34.45 -31.72 45.12
C PRO A 154 -34.43 -33.24 45.31
#